data_AF-A0AAV5SNK3-F1
#
_entry.id   AF-A0AAV5SNK3-F1
#
_cell.length_a   1.000
_cell.length_b   1.000
_cell.length_c   1.000
_cell.angle_alpha   90.00
_cell.angle_beta   90.00
_cell.angle_gamma   90.00
#
_symmetry.space_group_name_H-M   'P 1'
#
loop_
_entity.id
_entity.type
_entity.pdbx_description
1 polymer ?
#
loop_
_entity_poly.entity_id
_entity_poly.type
_entity_poly.pdbx_seq_one_letter_code
_entity_poly.pdbx_strand_id
1 'polypeptide(L)'
;MVFRKYKPVTQWGKQDTRIFKAILNARNARKMPVLRVPDAVQALGVKIHDPTQHGFFDSESVQRLEKDHKNFNQTDITSHPLYSDTPCRLFEGSEPLSDGVDQACVISKAVLRTEFPEEVMKNAFEEIDEVKIRDAILHGERYDPTLRNCLVDWIQSSSG
;
A
#
# COMPACT_ATOMS: atom_id res chain seq x y z
N MET A 1 -7.91 -44.74 -2.27
CA MET A 1 -8.09 -43.48 -1.52
C MET A 1 -7.82 -42.33 -2.48
N VAL A 2 -8.87 -41.70 -3.01
CA VAL A 2 -8.79 -40.75 -4.12
C VAL A 2 -8.59 -39.35 -3.54
N PHE A 3 -7.39 -38.79 -3.70
CA PHE A 3 -7.06 -37.42 -3.32
C PHE A 3 -7.96 -36.44 -4.09
N ARG A 4 -9.05 -35.98 -3.46
CA ARG A 4 -9.82 -34.84 -3.94
C ARG A 4 -8.97 -33.58 -3.72
N LYS A 5 -8.31 -33.12 -4.79
CA LYS A 5 -7.69 -31.79 -4.84
C LYS A 5 -8.79 -30.76 -4.62
N TYR A 6 -8.81 -30.13 -3.45
CA TYR A 6 -9.62 -28.94 -3.21
C TYR A 6 -9.07 -27.81 -4.08
N LYS A 7 -9.78 -27.46 -5.16
CA LYS A 7 -9.55 -26.19 -5.85
C LYS A 7 -10.26 -25.08 -5.07
N PRO A 8 -9.56 -24.03 -4.61
CA PRO A 8 -10.22 -22.87 -4.06
C PRO A 8 -11.11 -22.24 -5.14
N VAL A 9 -12.36 -21.96 -4.80
CA VAL A 9 -13.31 -21.30 -5.71
C VAL A 9 -12.86 -19.85 -5.85
N THR A 10 -12.28 -19.50 -6.99
CA THR A 10 -11.77 -18.17 -7.34
C THR A 10 -12.86 -17.13 -7.65
N GLN A 11 -14.13 -17.50 -7.52
CA GLN A 11 -15.27 -16.61 -7.81
C GLN A 11 -16.14 -16.44 -6.56
N TRP A 12 -15.86 -15.40 -5.78
CA TRP A 12 -16.76 -14.96 -4.69
C TRP A 12 -18.15 -14.53 -5.20
N GLY A 13 -18.32 -14.33 -6.51
CA GLY A 13 -19.58 -13.89 -7.12
C GLY A 13 -20.63 -14.99 -7.35
N LYS A 14 -20.29 -16.29 -7.18
CA LYS A 14 -21.20 -17.41 -7.49
C LYS A 14 -21.91 -18.00 -6.27
N GLN A 15 -21.46 -17.70 -5.06
CA GLN A 15 -22.15 -18.10 -3.84
C GLN A 15 -23.15 -17.01 -3.46
N ASP A 16 -24.38 -17.42 -3.15
CA ASP A 16 -25.54 -16.57 -2.87
C ASP A 16 -25.26 -15.42 -1.89
N THR A 17 -24.76 -14.30 -2.42
CA THR A 17 -24.66 -13.06 -1.66
C THR A 17 -26.04 -12.57 -1.22
N ARG A 18 -27.11 -13.04 -1.88
CA ARG A 18 -28.50 -12.78 -1.49
C ARG A 18 -28.85 -13.44 -0.16
N ILE A 19 -28.46 -14.70 0.04
CA ILE A 19 -28.69 -15.41 1.31
C ILE A 19 -27.83 -14.78 2.41
N PHE A 20 -26.56 -14.48 2.13
CA PHE A 20 -25.70 -13.78 3.07
C PHE A 20 -26.26 -12.40 3.45
N LYS A 21 -26.67 -11.59 2.46
CA LYS A 21 -27.31 -10.28 2.71
C LYS A 21 -28.61 -10.42 3.49
N ALA A 22 -29.43 -11.44 3.21
CA ALA A 22 -30.66 -11.68 3.95
C ALA A 22 -30.38 -12.08 5.41
N ILE A 23 -29.39 -12.95 5.65
CA ILE A 23 -28.96 -13.34 7.00
C ILE A 23 -28.35 -12.14 7.73
N LEU A 24 -27.51 -11.35 7.07
CA LEU A 24 -26.89 -10.16 7.63
C LEU A 24 -27.95 -9.10 7.97
N ASN A 25 -28.91 -8.86 7.08
CA ASN A 25 -30.03 -7.94 7.33
C ASN A 25 -30.92 -8.43 8.47
N ALA A 26 -31.25 -9.73 8.51
CA ALA A 26 -32.02 -10.30 9.61
C ALA A 26 -31.26 -10.23 10.94
N ARG A 27 -29.93 -10.36 10.92
CA ARG A 27 -29.07 -10.23 12.10
C ARG A 27 -28.97 -8.78 12.57
N ASN A 28 -28.81 -7.82 11.64
CA ASN A 28 -28.75 -6.40 11.95
C ASN A 28 -30.11 -5.84 12.41
N ALA A 29 -31.22 -6.41 11.91
CA ALA A 29 -32.57 -6.05 12.33
C ALA A 29 -32.92 -6.57 13.75
N ARG A 30 -32.23 -7.60 14.25
CA ARG A 30 -32.35 -8.01 15.65
C ARG A 30 -31.73 -6.92 16.52
N LYS A 31 -32.56 -6.22 17.29
CA LYS A 31 -32.08 -5.28 18.30
C LYS A 31 -31.20 -6.05 19.29
N MET A 32 -29.97 -5.59 19.50
CA MET A 32 -29.12 -6.17 20.55
C MET A 32 -29.82 -6.00 21.90
N PRO A 33 -29.74 -6.99 22.80
CA PRO A 33 -30.28 -6.83 24.14
C PRO A 33 -29.58 -5.65 24.83
N VAL A 34 -30.36 -4.85 25.55
CA VAL A 34 -29.83 -3.72 26.34
C VAL A 34 -28.81 -4.27 27.34
N LEU A 35 -27.66 -3.61 27.46
CA LEU A 35 -26.63 -3.96 28.42
C LEU A 35 -27.21 -3.89 29.83
N ARG A 36 -27.37 -5.04 30.50
CA ARG A 36 -27.75 -5.10 31.91
C ARG A 36 -26.51 -5.32 32.76
N VAL A 37 -26.12 -4.29 33.50
CA VAL A 37 -25.01 -4.37 34.45
C VAL A 37 -25.51 -4.93 35.78
N PRO A 38 -24.95 -6.04 36.31
CA PRO A 38 -25.31 -6.57 37.62
C PRO A 38 -25.04 -5.58 38.76
N ASP A 39 -25.91 -5.56 39.78
CA ASP A 39 -25.84 -4.61 40.90
C ASP A 39 -24.51 -4.67 41.67
N ALA A 40 -23.92 -5.87 41.77
CA ALA A 40 -22.60 -6.07 42.38
C ALA A 40 -21.49 -5.29 41.66
N VAL A 41 -21.59 -5.11 40.34
CA VAL A 41 -20.61 -4.37 39.54
C VAL A 41 -20.87 -2.86 39.60
N GLN A 42 -22.14 -2.44 39.72
CA GLN A 42 -22.48 -1.03 39.94
C GLN A 42 -21.98 -0.54 41.31
N ALA A 43 -22.03 -1.40 42.33
CA ALA A 43 -21.55 -1.11 43.68
C ALA A 43 -20.02 -0.90 43.76
N LEU A 44 -19.25 -1.36 42.76
CA LEU A 44 -17.80 -1.16 42.69
C LEU A 44 -17.40 0.26 42.26
N GLY A 45 -18.36 1.13 41.89
CA GLY A 45 -18.11 2.52 41.53
C GLY A 45 -17.30 2.69 40.22
N VAL A 46 -17.15 1.63 39.43
CA VAL A 46 -16.46 1.68 38.15
C VAL A 46 -17.37 2.34 37.10
N LYS A 47 -16.84 3.30 36.35
CA LYS A 47 -17.57 3.97 35.27
C LYS A 47 -17.72 3.03 34.08
N ILE A 48 -18.91 2.44 33.92
CA ILE A 48 -19.23 1.55 32.81
C ILE A 48 -19.86 2.39 31.69
N HIS A 49 -19.25 2.31 30.50
CA HIS A 49 -19.74 3.00 29.32
C HIS A 49 -20.50 2.01 28.42
N ASP A 50 -21.70 2.37 27.98
CA ASP A 50 -22.54 1.52 27.13
C ASP A 50 -22.26 1.81 25.64
N PRO A 51 -21.76 0.82 24.86
CA PRO A 51 -21.46 0.98 23.44
C PRO A 51 -22.65 1.33 22.55
N THR A 52 -23.87 1.15 23.06
CA THR A 52 -25.11 1.42 22.32
C THR A 52 -25.58 2.87 22.45
N GLN A 53 -24.92 3.70 23.28
CA GLN A 53 -25.25 5.11 23.44
C GLN A 53 -24.84 5.94 22.21
N HIS A 54 -25.71 6.87 21.81
CA HIS A 54 -25.42 7.80 20.72
C HIS A 54 -24.21 8.66 21.08
N GLY A 55 -23.17 8.68 20.23
CA GLY A 55 -21.92 9.38 20.49
C GLY A 55 -20.93 8.62 21.39
N PHE A 56 -21.11 7.32 21.63
CA PHE A 56 -20.16 6.50 22.39
C PHE A 56 -18.74 6.56 21.79
N PHE A 57 -18.61 6.48 20.46
CA PHE A 57 -17.33 6.57 19.77
C PHE A 57 -16.70 7.97 19.81
N ASP A 58 -17.51 9.01 20.03
CA ASP A 58 -17.05 10.40 20.18
C ASP A 58 -16.71 10.75 21.63
N SER A 59 -16.97 9.84 22.57
CA SER A 59 -16.70 10.08 23.99
C SER A 59 -15.19 10.12 24.28
N GLU A 60 -14.78 11.01 25.19
CA GLU A 60 -13.38 11.14 25.61
C GLU A 60 -12.77 9.80 26.09
N SER A 61 -13.59 8.90 26.63
CA SER A 61 -13.15 7.56 27.07
C SER A 61 -12.66 6.67 25.93
N VAL A 62 -13.29 6.74 24.75
CA VAL A 62 -12.88 5.95 23.59
C VAL A 62 -11.67 6.59 22.90
N GLN A 63 -11.67 7.92 22.78
CA GLN A 63 -10.52 8.65 22.24
C GLN A 63 -9.25 8.51 23.10
N ARG A 64 -9.38 8.34 24.42
CA ARG A 64 -8.24 8.07 25.31
C ARG A 64 -7.61 6.70 25.08
N LEU A 65 -8.39 5.67 24.74
CA LEU A 65 -7.83 4.35 24.44
C LEU A 65 -6.90 4.37 23.23
N GLU A 66 -7.20 5.21 22.24
CA GLU A 66 -6.35 5.41 21.07
C GLU A 66 -5.10 6.23 21.42
N LYS A 67 -5.21 7.22 22.30
CA LYS A 67 -4.11 8.13 22.67
C LYS A 67 -3.14 7.54 23.70
N ASP A 68 -3.62 6.77 24.67
CA ASP A 68 -2.78 6.22 25.76
C ASP A 68 -2.09 4.90 25.37
N HIS A 69 -2.34 4.38 24.16
CA HIS A 69 -1.70 3.17 23.69
C HIS A 69 -0.23 3.45 23.36
N LYS A 70 0.70 2.70 23.97
CA LYS A 70 2.16 2.85 23.83
C LYS A 70 2.65 2.93 22.37
N ASN A 71 1.94 2.29 21.44
CA ASN A 71 2.30 2.28 20.03
C ASN A 71 1.71 3.44 19.21
N PHE A 72 0.80 4.24 19.77
CA PHE A 72 0.20 5.43 19.14
C PHE A 72 0.82 6.74 19.63
N ASN A 73 1.57 6.72 20.73
CA ASN A 73 2.43 7.83 21.12
C ASN A 73 3.54 7.95 20.10
N GLN A 74 3.38 8.88 19.16
CA GLN A 74 4.42 9.28 18.23
C GLN A 74 5.59 9.80 19.08
N THR A 75 6.64 8.99 19.14
CA THR A 75 7.86 9.33 19.86
C THR A 75 8.51 10.54 19.18
N ASP A 76 9.11 11.42 19.97
CA ASP A 76 9.90 12.53 19.41
C ASP A 76 10.97 11.95 18.48
N ILE A 77 11.19 12.59 17.32
CA ILE A 77 12.13 12.12 16.29
C ILE A 77 13.52 11.88 16.89
N THR A 78 13.91 12.69 17.88
CA THR A 78 15.19 12.61 18.62
C THR A 78 15.32 11.36 19.49
N SER A 79 14.20 10.78 19.92
CA SER A 79 14.18 9.58 20.76
C SER A 79 14.30 8.28 19.96
N HIS A 80 14.28 8.36 18.63
CA HIS A 80 14.43 7.20 17.78
C HIS A 80 15.87 6.64 17.86
N PRO A 81 16.09 5.32 18.03
CA PRO A 81 17.43 4.76 18.14
C PRO A 81 18.34 4.99 16.93
N LEU A 82 17.76 5.19 15.74
CA LEU A 82 18.48 5.51 14.50
C LEU A 82 18.57 7.02 14.25
N TYR A 83 18.14 7.85 15.20
CA TYR A 83 18.30 9.30 15.08
C TYR A 83 19.78 9.66 15.15
N SER A 84 20.18 10.57 14.28
CA SER A 84 21.51 11.14 14.24
C SER A 84 21.40 12.65 14.02
N ASP A 85 22.12 13.44 14.81
CA ASP A 85 22.15 14.91 14.68
C ASP A 85 22.78 15.35 13.34
N THR A 86 23.55 14.48 12.70
CA THR A 86 24.19 14.77 11.42
C THR A 86 23.16 14.79 10.30
N PRO A 87 23.03 15.90 9.55
CA PRO A 87 22.10 15.96 8.43
C PRO A 87 22.54 14.99 7.33
N CYS A 88 21.64 14.11 6.93
CA CYS A 88 21.84 13.21 5.79
C CYS A 88 20.98 13.69 4.62
N ARG A 89 21.58 13.77 3.43
CA ARG A 89 20.85 14.06 2.19
C ARG A 89 20.54 12.75 1.49
N LEU A 90 19.26 12.40 1.42
CA LEU A 90 18.79 11.21 0.74
C LEU A 90 18.45 11.55 -0.71
N PHE A 91 18.86 10.69 -1.64
CA PHE A 91 18.45 10.77 -3.05
C PHE A 91 17.41 9.69 -3.33
N GLU A 92 16.17 10.09 -3.61
CA GLU A 92 15.03 9.16 -3.83
C GLU A 92 14.68 8.96 -5.32
N GLY A 93 15.37 9.64 -6.25
CA GLY A 93 15.12 9.53 -7.69
C GLY A 93 13.80 10.16 -8.18
N SER A 94 13.04 10.81 -7.28
CA SER A 94 11.83 11.59 -7.59
C SER A 94 12.15 12.92 -8.25
N GLU A 95 13.27 13.54 -7.88
CA GLU A 95 13.74 14.80 -8.42
C GLU A 95 15.02 14.61 -9.23
N PRO A 96 15.13 15.23 -10.43
CA PRO A 96 16.34 15.17 -11.23
C PRO A 96 17.47 16.00 -10.60
N LEU A 97 18.70 15.57 -10.84
CA LEU A 97 19.92 16.33 -10.48
C LEU A 97 20.06 17.55 -11.39
N SER A 98 20.45 18.71 -10.82
CA SER A 98 20.58 19.97 -11.56
C SER A 98 21.63 19.90 -12.66
N ASP A 99 22.82 19.37 -12.35
CA ASP A 99 23.91 19.19 -13.33
C ASP A 99 23.97 17.74 -13.85
N GLY A 100 22.92 16.96 -13.63
CA GLY A 100 22.76 15.61 -14.18
C GLY A 100 23.90 14.66 -13.82
N VAL A 101 24.56 14.11 -14.85
CA VAL A 101 25.59 13.07 -14.72
C VAL A 101 26.85 13.60 -14.04
N ASP A 102 27.23 14.85 -14.28
CA ASP A 102 28.44 15.44 -13.67
C ASP A 102 28.28 15.54 -12.15
N GLN A 103 27.10 15.98 -11.69
CA GLN A 103 26.76 15.99 -10.27
C GLN A 103 26.79 14.58 -9.67
N ALA A 104 26.23 13.60 -10.38
CA ALA A 104 26.24 12.20 -9.93
C ALA A 104 27.66 11.64 -9.80
N CYS A 105 28.54 11.94 -10.76
CA CYS A 105 29.94 11.52 -10.74
C CYS A 105 30.70 12.13 -9.55
N VAL A 106 30.48 13.41 -9.25
CA VAL A 106 31.10 14.09 -8.09
C VAL A 106 30.62 13.47 -6.77
N ILE A 107 29.31 13.23 -6.61
CA ILE A 107 28.74 12.64 -5.38
C ILE A 107 29.24 11.22 -5.16
N SER A 108 29.30 10.41 -6.22
CA SER A 108 29.72 9.00 -6.16
C SER A 108 31.24 8.80 -6.21
N LYS A 109 32.01 9.89 -6.43
CA LYS A 109 33.46 9.83 -6.72
C LYS A 109 33.78 8.89 -7.89
N ALA A 110 32.87 8.81 -8.86
CA ALA A 110 33.03 7.96 -10.04
C ALA A 110 33.66 8.76 -11.19
N VAL A 111 34.38 8.04 -12.06
CA VAL A 111 34.91 8.57 -13.31
C VAL A 111 33.96 8.19 -14.43
N LEU A 112 33.41 9.19 -15.12
CA LEU A 112 32.57 8.95 -16.30
C LEU A 112 33.43 8.40 -17.44
N ARG A 113 32.99 7.30 -18.04
CA ARG A 113 33.53 6.76 -19.29
C ARG A 113 32.42 6.75 -20.32
N THR A 114 32.72 7.22 -21.52
CA THR A 114 31.76 7.28 -22.63
C THR A 114 31.51 5.92 -23.27
N GLU A 115 32.47 5.00 -23.14
CA GLU A 115 32.45 3.69 -23.78
C GLU A 115 32.20 2.57 -22.78
N PHE A 116 31.56 1.50 -23.26
CA PHE A 116 31.43 0.26 -22.50
C PHE A 116 32.80 -0.43 -22.35
N PRO A 117 33.03 -1.16 -21.26
CA PRO A 117 34.24 -1.98 -21.10
C PRO A 117 34.39 -2.98 -22.25
N GLU A 118 35.62 -3.19 -22.73
CA GLU A 118 35.92 -4.10 -23.85
C GLU A 118 35.41 -5.53 -23.61
N GLU A 119 35.38 -5.98 -22.35
CA GLU A 119 34.87 -7.29 -21.96
C GLU A 119 33.37 -7.45 -22.27
N VAL A 120 32.59 -6.39 -22.11
CA VAL A 120 31.16 -6.37 -22.44
C VAL A 120 30.99 -6.38 -23.96
N MET A 121 31.79 -5.57 -24.66
CA MET A 121 31.71 -5.47 -26.13
C MET A 121 32.11 -6.78 -26.83
N LYS A 122 33.05 -7.55 -26.28
CA LYS A 122 33.45 -8.87 -26.83
C LYS A 122 32.29 -9.87 -26.90
N ASN A 123 31.35 -9.79 -25.96
CA ASN A 123 30.20 -10.69 -25.87
C ASN A 123 28.94 -10.11 -26.57
N ALA A 124 29.00 -8.87 -27.07
CA ALA A 124 27.84 -8.18 -27.63
C ALA A 124 27.53 -8.58 -29.09
N PHE A 125 28.31 -9.48 -29.69
CA PHE A 125 28.19 -9.87 -31.11
C PHE A 125 27.28 -11.09 -31.35
N GLU A 126 26.51 -11.53 -30.35
CA GLU A 126 25.47 -12.53 -30.61
C GLU A 126 24.43 -11.98 -31.58
N GLU A 127 23.99 -12.80 -32.54
CA GLU A 127 23.03 -12.40 -33.56
C GLU A 127 21.68 -12.06 -32.89
N ILE A 128 21.32 -10.78 -32.99
CA ILE A 128 20.11 -10.26 -32.36
C ILE A 128 18.91 -10.54 -33.28
N ASP A 129 17.92 -11.24 -32.74
CA ASP A 129 16.65 -11.48 -33.43
C ASP A 129 15.77 -10.22 -33.42
N GLU A 130 15.89 -9.40 -34.48
CA GLU A 130 15.16 -8.14 -34.63
C GLU A 130 13.64 -8.32 -34.57
N VAL A 131 13.12 -9.48 -35.00
CA VAL A 131 11.68 -9.75 -34.99
C VAL A 131 11.17 -9.84 -33.56
N LYS A 132 11.93 -10.51 -32.67
CA LYS A 132 11.59 -10.59 -31.25
C LYS A 132 11.67 -9.24 -30.55
N ILE A 133 12.68 -8.42 -30.86
CA ILE A 133 12.79 -7.06 -30.30
C ILE A 133 11.59 -6.23 -30.72
N ARG A 134 11.24 -6.26 -32.01
CA ARG A 134 10.09 -5.53 -32.53
C ARG A 134 8.79 -5.96 -31.87
N ASP A 135 8.59 -7.27 -31.70
CA ASP A 135 7.41 -7.80 -31.02
C ASP A 135 7.37 -7.38 -29.54
N ALA A 136 8.51 -7.42 -28.84
CA ALA A 136 8.62 -6.96 -27.45
C ALA A 136 8.28 -5.47 -27.29
N ILE A 137 8.76 -4.61 -28.20
CA ILE A 137 8.44 -3.17 -28.21
C ILE A 137 6.93 -2.97 -28.44
N LEU A 138 6.36 -3.62 -29.46
CA LEU A 138 4.93 -3.51 -29.77
C LEU A 138 4.06 -4.02 -28.62
N HIS A 139 4.51 -5.08 -27.93
CA HIS A 139 3.82 -5.60 -26.76
C HIS A 139 3.84 -4.60 -25.60
N GLY A 140 4.97 -3.93 -25.37
CA GLY A 140 5.11 -2.91 -24.33
C GLY A 140 4.31 -1.64 -24.60
N GLU A 141 4.22 -1.17 -25.84
CA GLU A 141 3.60 0.13 -26.15
C GLU A 141 2.13 0.04 -26.57
N ARG A 142 1.77 -0.99 -27.35
CA ARG A 142 0.49 -1.04 -28.07
C ARG A 142 -0.41 -2.17 -27.63
N TYR A 143 0.15 -3.32 -27.27
CA TYR A 143 -0.63 -4.48 -26.89
C TYR A 143 -0.79 -4.64 -25.38
N ASP A 144 -0.11 -3.84 -24.56
CA ASP A 144 -0.35 -3.82 -23.12
C ASP A 144 -1.75 -3.22 -22.83
N PRO A 145 -2.71 -4.03 -22.37
CA PRO A 145 -4.06 -3.56 -22.09
C PRO A 145 -4.12 -2.61 -20.88
N THR A 146 -3.07 -2.56 -20.04
CA THR A 146 -3.00 -1.65 -18.89
C THR A 146 -2.69 -0.20 -19.26
N LEU A 147 -2.07 0.02 -20.44
CA LEU A 147 -1.72 1.35 -20.94
C LEU A 147 -2.88 2.10 -21.63
N ARG A 148 -3.97 1.41 -21.99
CA ARG A 148 -5.12 2.04 -22.66
C ARG A 148 -5.80 3.14 -21.84
N ASN A 149 -5.65 3.14 -20.51
CA ASN A 149 -6.20 4.18 -19.65
C ASN A 149 -5.28 5.41 -19.57
N CYS A 150 -3.95 5.25 -19.75
CA CYS A 150 -2.99 6.36 -19.61
C CYS A 150 -2.95 7.28 -20.83
N LEU A 151 -3.24 6.75 -22.03
CA LEU A 151 -3.27 7.54 -23.26
C LEU A 151 -4.46 8.52 -23.32
N VAL A 152 -5.57 8.22 -22.65
CA VAL A 152 -6.75 9.10 -22.60
C VAL A 152 -6.46 10.33 -21.74
N ASP A 153 -5.76 10.15 -20.62
CA ASP A 153 -5.40 11.26 -19.71
C ASP A 153 -4.33 12.17 -20.31
N TRP A 154 -3.36 11.62 -21.06
CA TRP A 154 -2.32 12.44 -21.70
C TRP A 154 -2.86 13.33 -22.82
N ILE A 155 -3.78 12.81 -23.65
CA ILE A 155 -4.44 13.58 -24.72
C ILE A 155 -5.34 14.69 -24.13
N GLN A 156 -5.99 14.45 -22.99
CA GLN A 156 -6.81 15.47 -22.31
C GLN A 156 -5.97 16.55 -21.61
N SER A 157 -4.77 16.23 -21.12
CA SER A 157 -3.86 17.23 -20.52
C SER A 157 -3.10 18.09 -21.54
N SER A 158 -2.97 17.62 -22.78
CA SER A 158 -2.22 18.31 -23.86
C SER A 158 -3.10 19.24 -24.71
N SER A 159 -4.41 19.29 -24.44
CA SER A 159 -5.41 20.07 -25.18
C SER A 159 -6.05 21.19 -24.33
N GLY A 160 -5.43 21.55 -23.20
CA GLY A 160 -5.76 22.70 -22.36
C GLY A 160 -4.77 23.85 -22.52
#